data_AF-A0A966NUD4-F1
#
_entry.id   AF-A0A966NUD4-F1
#
_cell.length_a   1.000
_cell.length_b   1.000
_cell.length_c   1.000
_cell.angle_alpha   90.00
_cell.angle_beta   90.00
_cell.angle_gamma   90.00
#
_symmetry.space_group_name_H-M   'P 1'
#
loop_
_entity.id
_entity.type
_entity.pdbx_description
1 polymer ?
#
loop_
_entity_poly.entity_id
_entity_poly.type
_entity_poly.pdbx_seq_one_letter_code
_entity_poly.pdbx_strand_id
1 'polypeptide(L)' 'GSIEENMVLCIESYVGDPDSRQGVKLEDQFLVHADSVERLSTYPFCAALDGALTA' A
#
# COMPACT_ATOMS: atom_id res chain seq x y z
N GLY A 1 -3.55 -2.44 -21.99
CA GLY A 1 -2.12 -2.51 -21.66
C GLY A 1 -1.86 -3.76 -20.86
N SER A 2 -0.65 -4.29 -20.93
CA SER A 2 -0.13 -5.36 -20.08
C SER A 2 0.67 -4.76 -18.92
N ILE A 3 0.80 -5.51 -17.83
CA ILE A 3 1.85 -5.26 -16.84
C ILE A 3 3.12 -5.93 -17.38
N GLU A 4 4.22 -5.19 -17.41
CA GLU A 4 5.48 -5.61 -18.01
C GLU A 4 6.64 -5.40 -17.05
N GLU A 5 7.71 -6.18 -17.22
CA GLU A 5 8.93 -6.06 -16.42
C GLU A 5 9.51 -4.63 -16.50
N ASN A 6 10.07 -4.15 -15.38
CA ASN A 6 10.57 -2.80 -15.18
C ASN A 6 9.51 -1.69 -15.05
N MET A 7 8.22 -2.03 -15.05
CA MET A 7 7.18 -1.09 -14.61
C MET A 7 7.25 -0.86 -13.10
N VAL A 8 6.92 0.36 -12.67
CA VAL A 8 6.64 0.68 -11.27
C VAL A 8 5.16 1.02 -11.14
N LEU A 9 4.46 0.33 -10.24
CA LEU A 9 3.03 0.51 -10.00
C LEU A 9 2.79 0.98 -8.57
N CYS A 10 1.94 1.98 -8.39
CA CYS A 10 1.37 2.33 -7.09
C CYS A 10 0.17 1.44 -6.80
N ILE A 11 0.17 0.77 -5.65
CA ILE A 11 -0.98 0.03 -5.15
C ILE A 11 -1.58 0.82 -4.00
N GLU A 12 -2.84 1.22 -4.16
CA GLU A 12 -3.52 2.16 -3.28
C GLU A 12 -4.74 1.54 -2.61
N SER A 13 -4.97 1.90 -1.35
CA SER A 13 -6.20 1.57 -0.61
C SER A 13 -6.67 2.78 0.17
N TYR A 14 -7.91 3.19 -0.04
CA TYR A 14 -8.60 4.16 0.79
C TYR A 14 -9.74 3.45 1.53
N VAL A 15 -9.73 3.52 2.85
CA VAL A 15 -10.79 3.00 3.71
C VAL A 15 -11.31 4.14 4.58
N GLY A 16 -12.58 4.45 4.46
CA GLY A 16 -13.23 5.51 5.22
C GLY A 16 -14.73 5.32 5.30
N ASP A 17 -15.36 6.06 6.19
CA ASP A 17 -16.81 6.09 6.34
C ASP A 17 -17.37 7.41 5.75
N PRO A 18 -18.39 7.37 4.88
CA PRO A 18 -18.91 8.55 4.18
C PRO A 18 -19.42 9.67 5.10
N ASP A 19 -19.91 9.32 6.30
CA ASP A 19 -20.52 10.28 7.23
C ASP A 19 -19.48 10.82 8.24
N SER A 20 -18.51 9.99 8.62
CA SER A 20 -17.48 10.32 9.61
C SER A 20 -16.49 11.40 9.18
N ARG A 21 -16.35 11.62 7.86
CA ARG A 21 -15.30 12.46 7.25
C ARG A 21 -13.87 12.06 7.64
N GLN A 22 -13.68 10.82 8.09
CA GLN A 22 -12.38 10.24 8.44
C GLN A 22 -12.11 9.05 7.52
N GLY A 23 -10.83 8.85 7.19
CA GLY A 23 -10.39 7.72 6.40
C GLY A 23 -8.88 7.59 6.41
N VAL A 24 -8.41 6.38 6.14
CA VAL A 24 -7.00 6.05 6.01
C VAL A 24 -6.72 5.76 4.53
N LYS A 25 -5.72 6.43 3.97
CA LYS A 25 -5.15 6.10 2.66
C LYS A 25 -3.77 5.50 2.87
N LEU A 26 -3.57 4.31 2.31
CA LEU A 26 -2.26 3.69 2.18
C LEU A 26 -1.91 3.58 0.70
N GLU A 27 -0.62 3.68 0.40
CA GLU A 27 -0.07 3.57 -0.94
C GLU A 27 1.38 3.13 -0.86
N ASP A 28 1.70 2.06 -1.58
CA ASP A 28 3.07 1.56 -1.71
C ASP A 28 3.44 1.43 -3.20
N GLN A 29 4.71 1.66 -3.50
CA GLN A 29 5.29 1.47 -4.83
C GLN A 29 5.91 0.08 -4.98
N PHE A 30 5.62 -0.58 -6.10
CA PHE A 30 6.16 -1.90 -6.42
C PHE A 30 6.83 -1.90 -7.79
N LEU A 31 8.07 -2.39 -7.85
CA LEU A 31 8.77 -2.73 -9.09
C LEU A 31 8.32 -4.11 -9.56
N VAL A 32 7.98 -4.24 -10.84
CA VAL A 32 7.63 -5.50 -11.49
C VAL A 32 8.91 -6.15 -12.05
N HIS A 33 9.20 -7.35 -11.57
CA HIS A 33 10.20 -8.26 -12.13
C HIS A 33 9.53 -9.26 -13.07
N ALA A 34 10.29 -10.11 -13.76
CA ALA A 34 9.74 -11.10 -14.71
C ALA A 34 8.67 -12.04 -14.12
N ASP A 35 8.80 -12.45 -12.86
CA ASP A 35 7.93 -13.42 -12.19
C ASP A 35 7.56 -13.01 -10.74
N SER A 36 7.91 -11.80 -10.32
CA SER A 36 7.75 -11.32 -8.95
C SER A 36 7.58 -9.80 -8.87
N VAL A 37 7.37 -9.29 -7.66
CA VAL A 37 7.31 -7.85 -7.38
C VAL A 37 8.17 -7.52 -6.17
N GLU A 38 8.79 -6.35 -6.21
CA GLU A 38 9.58 -5.81 -5.10
C GLU A 38 8.91 -4.54 -4.59
N ARG A 39 8.65 -4.47 -3.28
CA ARG A 39 8.17 -3.25 -2.65
C ARG A 39 9.31 -2.25 -2.48
N LEU A 40 9.19 -1.10 -3.12
CA LEU A 40 10.15 0.01 -3.01
C LEU A 40 9.87 0.90 -1.79
N SER A 41 8.59 1.03 -1.41
CA SER A 41 8.20 1.79 -0.21
C SER A 41 8.66 1.09 1.07
N THR A 42 9.46 1.79 1.87
CA THR A 42 9.97 1.31 3.17
C THR A 42 9.47 2.12 4.36
N TYR A 43 8.69 3.17 4.12
CA TYR A 43 8.14 4.00 5.18
C TYR A 43 7.20 3.17 6.07
N PRO A 44 7.36 3.18 7.40
CA PRO A 44 6.55 2.36 8.29
C PRO A 44 5.10 2.85 8.33
N PHE A 45 4.18 1.93 8.59
CA PHE A 45 2.81 2.30 8.93
C PHE A 45 2.74 3.01 10.29
N CYS A 46 1.67 3.77 10.49
CA CYS A 46 1.44 4.45 11.76
C CYS A 46 1.23 3.43 12.88
N ALA A 47 2.17 3.34 13.82
CA ALA A 47 2.11 2.37 14.92
C ALA A 47 0.82 2.47 15.76
N ALA A 48 0.24 3.67 15.89
CA ALA A 48 -1.02 3.86 16.60
C ALA A 48 -2.24 3.21 15.90
N LEU A 49 -2.11 2.83 14.63
CA LEU A 49 -3.17 2.29 13.78
C LEU A 49 -2.84 0.89 13.20
N ASP A 50 -1.66 0.33 13.52
CA ASP A 50 -1.10 -0.89 12.89
C ASP A 50 -1.76 -2.19 13.34
N GLY A 51 -2.80 -2.13 14.19
CA GLY A 51 -3.64 -3.28 14.54
C GLY A 51 -2.92 -4.45 15.23
N ALA A 52 -1.63 -4.35 15.53
CA ALA A 52 -0.90 -5.31 16.34
C ALA A 52 -1.57 -5.35 17.71
N LEU A 53 -2.45 -6.34 17.94
CA LEU A 53 -2.84 -6.73 19.28
C LEU A 53 -1.54 -7.00 20.02
N THR A 54 -1.20 -6.16 20.99
CA THR A 54 -0.40 -6.60 22.12
C THR A 54 -1.18 -7.76 22.74
N ALA A 55 -0.75 -8.99 22.43
CA ALA A 55 -1.11 -10.15 23.23
C ALA A 55 -0.61 -9.95 24.67
#